data_AF-A0AAN6ZCB4-F1
#
_entry.id   AF-A0AAN6ZCB4-F1
#
_cell.length_a   1.000
_cell.length_b   1.000
_cell.length_c   1.000
_cell.angle_alpha   90.00
_cell.angle_beta   90.00
_cell.angle_gamma   90.00
#
_symmetry.space_group_name_H-M   'P 1'
#
loop_
_entity.id
_entity.type
_entity.pdbx_description
1 polymer ?
#
loop_
_entity_poly.entity_id
_entity_poly.type
_entity_poly.pdbx_seq_one_letter_code
_entity_poly.pdbx_strand_id
1 'polypeptide(L)'
;MVGAWAACLLHWLQCKHEWHLHCWTELNPAVQQFNNRFIPAGRTSRRAKHSIMPTPESEAFLAKKPKVPASFDGVDYDDTKRLKQSQDAIIREQWIQVMMGRLVREELSKCYYREGVNHLEKCGRLRERYLELLKNAKVKGYLFEQRNYWAKEENKP
;
A
#
# COMPACT_ATOMS: atom_id res chain seq x y z
N MET A 1 29.95 14.34 -37.59
CA MET A 1 29.51 13.92 -36.24
C MET A 1 28.05 14.33 -36.00
N VAL A 2 27.08 13.72 -36.69
CA VAL A 2 25.64 14.07 -36.58
C VAL A 2 24.74 12.82 -36.44
N GLY A 3 25.32 11.61 -36.42
CA GLY A 3 24.56 10.35 -36.46
C GLY A 3 24.08 9.79 -35.12
N ALA A 4 24.67 10.20 -33.99
CA ALA A 4 24.36 9.60 -32.68
C ALA A 4 23.10 10.19 -32.02
N TRP A 5 22.77 11.46 -32.31
CA TRP A 5 21.62 12.14 -31.69
C TRP A 5 20.29 11.77 -32.36
N ALA A 6 20.28 11.49 -33.67
CA ALA A 6 19.08 11.11 -34.39
C ALA A 6 18.54 9.73 -33.98
N ALA A 7 19.43 8.77 -33.68
CA ALA A 7 19.04 7.44 -33.24
C ALA A 7 18.39 7.44 -31.84
N CYS A 8 18.84 8.32 -30.93
CA CYS A 8 18.28 8.41 -29.58
C CYS A 8 16.89 9.07 -29.57
N LEU A 9 16.66 10.05 -30.44
CA LEU A 9 15.35 10.72 -30.60
C LEU A 9 14.29 9.82 -31.23
N LEU A 10 14.64 9.01 -32.25
CA LEU A 10 13.69 8.03 -32.81
C LEU A 10 13.37 6.91 -31.81
N HIS A 11 14.31 6.50 -30.96
CA HIS A 11 14.06 5.49 -29.93
C HIS A 11 13.15 6.00 -28.80
N TRP A 12 13.20 7.30 -28.50
CA TRP A 12 12.35 7.91 -27.48
C TRP A 12 10.90 8.13 -27.97
N LEU A 13 10.73 8.44 -29.26
CA LEU A 13 9.41 8.65 -29.87
C LEU A 13 8.61 7.35 -30.08
N GLN A 14 9.27 6.20 -30.22
CA GLN A 14 8.59 4.90 -30.33
C GLN A 14 8.04 4.38 -28.97
N CYS A 15 8.46 4.95 -27.85
CA CYS A 15 8.07 4.48 -26.50
C CYS A 15 6.81 5.14 -25.91
N LYS A 16 6.22 6.15 -26.58
CA LYS A 16 5.20 7.00 -25.96
C LYS A 16 3.74 6.63 -26.29
N HIS A 17 3.47 5.60 -27.11
CA HIS A 17 2.12 5.43 -27.66
C HIS A 17 1.43 4.07 -27.51
N GLU A 18 2.01 3.05 -26.88
CA GLU A 18 1.27 1.81 -26.64
C GLU A 18 1.42 1.27 -25.21
N TRP A 19 0.25 0.93 -24.70
CA TRP A 19 -0.06 0.49 -23.36
C TRP A 19 0.48 -0.95 -23.08
N HIS A 20 1.29 -1.09 -22.02
CA HIS A 20 0.81 -1.68 -20.76
C HIS A 20 0.84 -3.19 -20.46
N LEU A 21 1.44 -4.13 -21.21
CA LEU A 21 1.38 -5.56 -20.73
C LEU A 21 2.52 -6.56 -20.99
N HIS A 22 3.65 -6.23 -21.63
CA HIS A 22 4.59 -7.28 -22.09
C HIS A 22 6.06 -7.15 -21.66
N CYS A 23 6.38 -6.48 -20.54
CA CYS A 23 7.80 -6.30 -20.14
C CYS A 23 8.10 -6.62 -18.67
N TRP A 24 7.28 -7.45 -18.00
CA TRP A 24 7.57 -7.94 -16.64
C TRP A 24 7.90 -9.43 -16.58
N THR A 25 7.88 -10.16 -17.70
CA THR A 25 8.01 -11.62 -17.71
C THR A 25 9.34 -12.17 -18.22
N GLU A 26 10.34 -11.35 -18.57
CA GLU A 26 11.58 -11.83 -19.22
C GLU A 26 12.88 -11.67 -18.41
N LEU A 27 12.83 -11.30 -17.12
CA LEU A 27 14.05 -11.17 -16.29
C LEU A 27 14.05 -12.03 -15.01
N ASN A 28 13.38 -13.18 -14.98
CA ASN A 28 13.56 -14.11 -13.86
C ASN A 28 13.29 -15.59 -14.21
N PRO A 29 14.30 -16.38 -14.61
CA PRO A 29 14.16 -17.82 -14.85
C PRO A 29 13.89 -18.66 -13.58
N ALA A 30 13.70 -18.05 -12.40
CA ALA A 30 13.47 -18.76 -11.14
C ALA A 30 12.01 -19.18 -10.88
N VAL A 31 11.04 -18.79 -11.71
CA VAL A 31 9.60 -19.00 -11.43
C VAL A 31 9.09 -20.37 -11.90
N GLN A 32 9.80 -21.07 -12.78
CA GLN A 32 9.35 -22.36 -13.33
C GLN A 32 9.64 -23.59 -12.46
N GLN A 33 10.46 -23.47 -11.41
CA GLN A 33 10.87 -24.64 -10.61
C GLN A 33 10.02 -24.88 -9.35
N PHE A 34 9.06 -24.00 -9.04
CA PHE A 34 8.25 -24.08 -7.82
C PHE A 34 6.95 -24.88 -7.98
N ASN A 35 6.49 -25.15 -9.21
CA ASN A 35 5.15 -25.69 -9.44
C ASN A 35 5.04 -27.23 -9.44
N ASN A 36 6.13 -27.97 -9.22
CA ASN A 36 6.09 -29.44 -9.22
C ASN A 36 6.77 -30.05 -7.99
N ARG A 37 6.44 -29.59 -6.78
CA ARG A 37 6.75 -30.36 -5.58
C ARG A 37 5.71 -30.15 -4.49
N PHE A 38 5.12 -31.26 -4.08
CA PHE A 38 4.22 -31.48 -2.93
C PHE A 38 2.71 -31.38 -3.18
N ILE A 39 2.16 -32.49 -3.69
CA ILE A 39 0.99 -33.11 -3.07
C ILE A 39 1.44 -34.48 -2.56
N PRO A 40 1.26 -34.78 -1.26
CA PRO A 40 0.47 -35.96 -0.95
C PRO A 40 -0.59 -35.72 0.14
N ALA A 41 -1.65 -36.51 0.01
CA ALA A 41 -2.82 -36.58 0.87
C ALA A 41 -2.49 -37.05 2.30
N GLY A 42 -3.27 -36.59 3.29
CA GLY A 42 -3.19 -37.12 4.65
C GLY A 42 -3.86 -36.25 5.72
N ARG A 43 -5.15 -36.51 5.96
CA ARG A 43 -5.98 -35.97 7.04
C ARG A 43 -5.43 -36.34 8.42
N THR A 44 -5.11 -35.36 9.28
CA THR A 44 -5.55 -35.34 10.70
C THR A 44 -5.65 -33.92 11.22
N SER A 45 -6.80 -33.62 11.81
CA SER A 45 -7.09 -32.39 12.55
C SER A 45 -6.13 -32.24 13.72
N ARG A 46 -5.25 -31.25 13.65
CA ARG A 46 -4.73 -30.55 14.83
C ARG A 46 -4.86 -29.07 14.53
N ARG A 47 -5.80 -28.40 15.21
CA ARG A 47 -5.91 -26.94 15.22
C ARG A 47 -4.66 -26.38 15.89
N ALA A 48 -3.59 -26.24 15.13
CA ALA A 48 -2.41 -25.49 15.55
C ALA A 48 -2.89 -24.07 15.85
N LYS A 49 -2.72 -23.67 17.11
CA LYS A 49 -2.89 -22.27 17.53
C LYS A 49 -1.97 -21.45 16.62
N HIS A 50 -2.54 -20.54 15.85
CA HIS A 50 -1.81 -19.68 14.92
C HIS A 50 -0.80 -18.85 15.73
N SER A 51 0.46 -19.29 15.81
CA SER A 51 1.55 -18.51 16.37
C SER A 51 1.81 -17.37 15.40
N ILE A 52 1.45 -16.16 15.81
CA ILE A 52 1.87 -14.94 15.12
C ILE A 52 3.39 -14.92 15.24
N MET A 53 4.10 -15.28 14.16
CA MET A 53 5.56 -15.19 14.13
C MET A 53 5.92 -13.75 13.78
N PRO A 54 6.56 -12.98 14.67
CA PRO A 54 7.25 -11.79 14.25
C PRO A 54 8.54 -12.27 13.56
N THR A 55 8.52 -12.34 12.23
CA THR A 55 9.77 -12.38 11.47
C THR A 55 10.58 -11.13 11.80
N PRO A 56 11.89 -11.23 12.08
CA PRO A 56 12.71 -10.05 12.35
C PRO A 56 12.63 -9.10 11.15
N GLU A 57 12.32 -7.83 11.40
CA GLU A 57 12.28 -6.81 10.35
C GLU A 57 13.67 -6.75 9.67
N SER A 58 13.69 -6.84 8.34
CA SER A 58 14.95 -6.79 7.58
C SER A 58 15.60 -5.42 7.71
N GLU A 59 16.94 -5.35 7.72
CA GLU A 59 17.69 -4.08 7.81
C GLU A 59 17.26 -3.06 6.74
N ALA A 60 16.89 -3.55 5.56
CA ALA A 60 16.36 -2.75 4.46
C ALA A 60 14.99 -2.09 4.77
N PHE A 61 14.17 -2.68 5.64
CA PHE A 61 12.90 -2.11 6.07
C PHE A 61 13.11 -0.98 7.09
N LEU A 62 14.00 -1.17 8.06
CA LEU A 62 14.36 -0.15 9.05
C LEU A 62 14.96 1.10 8.37
N ALA A 63 15.78 0.90 7.34
CA ALA A 63 16.38 2.00 6.59
C ALA A 63 15.35 2.87 5.83
N LYS A 64 14.22 2.28 5.42
CA LYS A 64 13.17 2.94 4.62
C LYS A 64 12.05 3.55 5.45
N LYS A 65 11.95 3.23 6.74
CA LYS A 65 10.90 3.77 7.61
C LYS A 65 11.09 5.28 7.80
N PRO A 66 10.01 6.08 7.72
CA PRO A 66 10.07 7.49 8.13
C PRO A 66 10.58 7.64 9.57
N LYS A 67 11.47 8.60 9.79
CA LYS A 67 11.94 8.99 11.14
C LYS A 67 11.13 10.13 11.75
N VAL A 68 10.37 10.85 10.92
CA VAL A 68 9.60 12.05 11.31
C VAL A 68 8.14 11.66 11.59
N PRO A 69 7.50 12.20 12.65
CA PRO A 69 6.08 11.96 12.91
C PRO A 69 5.19 12.45 11.75
N ALA A 70 4.02 11.85 11.60
CA ALA A 70 3.03 12.21 10.58
C ALA A 70 2.23 13.48 10.94
N SER A 71 2.88 14.48 11.54
CA SER A 71 2.30 15.81 11.81
C SER A 71 3.26 16.91 11.37
N PHE A 72 2.70 18.10 11.09
CA PHE A 72 3.45 19.32 10.80
C PHE A 72 3.81 20.12 12.06
N ASP A 73 3.36 19.68 13.25
CA ASP A 73 3.57 20.42 14.49
C ASP A 73 5.07 20.41 14.86
N GLY A 74 5.69 21.60 14.91
CA GLY A 74 7.11 21.75 15.26
C GLY A 74 8.10 21.51 14.11
N VAL A 75 7.62 21.45 12.86
CA VAL A 75 8.50 21.40 11.67
C VAL A 75 8.89 22.81 11.25
N ASP A 76 10.18 23.06 11.11
CA ASP A 76 10.69 24.28 10.49
C ASP A 76 10.36 24.29 8.99
N TYR A 77 9.63 25.32 8.55
CA TYR A 77 9.18 25.45 7.16
C TYR A 77 10.29 25.91 6.21
N ASP A 78 11.36 26.53 6.72
CA ASP A 78 12.50 26.97 5.92
C ASP A 78 13.41 25.78 5.53
N ASP A 79 13.39 24.70 6.33
CA ASP A 79 14.08 23.44 6.08
C ASP A 79 13.35 22.56 5.03
N THR A 80 13.62 22.80 3.75
CA THR A 80 12.99 22.04 2.63
C THR A 80 13.05 20.52 2.77
N LYS A 81 14.15 19.96 3.33
CA LYS A 81 14.34 18.52 3.52
C LYS A 81 13.40 17.95 4.60
N ARG A 82 13.27 18.63 5.74
CA ARG A 82 12.41 18.18 6.85
C ARG A 82 10.93 18.34 6.50
N LEU A 83 10.59 19.43 5.82
CA LEU A 83 9.24 19.66 5.31
C LEU A 83 8.82 18.55 4.34
N LYS A 84 9.68 18.13 3.41
CA LYS A 84 9.40 17.01 2.50
C LYS A 84 9.23 15.68 3.23
N GLN A 85 10.08 15.38 4.20
CA GLN A 85 9.95 14.16 5.01
C GLN A 85 8.62 14.09 5.77
N SER A 86 8.14 15.24 6.26
CA SER A 86 6.86 15.37 6.97
C SER A 86 5.67 15.19 6.01
N GLN A 87 5.74 15.78 4.82
CA GLN A 87 4.74 15.58 3.75
C GLN A 87 4.61 14.10 3.37
N ASP A 88 5.75 13.43 3.17
CA ASP A 88 5.77 12.00 2.82
C ASP A 88 5.24 11.12 3.96
N ALA A 89 5.50 11.50 5.22
CA ALA A 89 4.96 10.78 6.38
C ALA A 89 3.43 10.83 6.41
N ILE A 90 2.84 12.00 6.23
CA ILE A 90 1.39 12.19 6.21
C ILE A 90 0.74 11.42 5.06
N ILE A 91 1.30 11.53 3.85
CA ILE A 91 0.78 10.81 2.69
C ILE A 91 0.85 9.29 2.93
N ARG A 92 1.96 8.77 3.48
CA ARG A 92 2.09 7.34 3.75
C ARG A 92 1.04 6.82 4.74
N GLU A 93 0.74 7.55 5.81
CA GLU A 93 -0.32 7.15 6.75
C GLU A 93 -1.71 7.15 6.09
N GLN A 94 -1.99 8.13 5.23
CA GLN A 94 -3.24 8.14 4.45
C GLN A 94 -3.33 6.90 3.54
N TRP A 95 -2.23 6.50 2.90
CA TRP A 95 -2.18 5.27 2.11
C TRP A 95 -2.31 4.02 2.96
N ILE A 96 -1.75 3.97 4.17
CA ILE A 96 -1.92 2.85 5.09
C ILE A 96 -3.42 2.64 5.39
N GLN A 97 -4.17 3.72 5.64
CA GLN A 97 -5.62 3.63 5.84
C GLN A 97 -6.37 3.10 4.60
N VAL A 98 -5.97 3.54 3.40
CA VAL A 98 -6.51 2.99 2.13
C VAL A 98 -6.21 1.50 2.01
N MET A 99 -4.98 1.08 2.32
CA MET A 99 -4.56 -0.33 2.25
C MET A 99 -5.31 -1.19 3.27
N MET A 100 -5.55 -0.68 4.48
CA MET A 100 -6.41 -1.35 5.47
C MET A 100 -7.83 -1.56 4.92
N GLY A 101 -8.41 -0.55 4.27
CA GLY A 101 -9.71 -0.67 3.62
C GLY A 101 -9.74 -1.73 2.51
N ARG A 102 -8.68 -1.82 1.70
CA ARG A 102 -8.54 -2.84 0.63
C ARG A 102 -8.51 -4.26 1.19
N LEU A 103 -7.75 -4.50 2.26
CA LEU A 103 -7.70 -5.81 2.92
C LEU A 103 -9.08 -6.26 3.41
N VAL A 104 -9.83 -5.36 4.05
CA VAL A 104 -11.20 -5.68 4.52
C VAL A 104 -12.13 -5.93 3.34
N ARG A 105 -12.00 -5.18 2.25
CA ARG A 105 -12.80 -5.38 1.03
C ARG A 105 -12.55 -6.74 0.39
N GLU A 106 -11.29 -7.20 0.34
CA GLU A 106 -10.95 -8.51 -0.19
C GLU A 106 -11.52 -9.64 0.67
N GLU A 107 -11.42 -9.53 2.00
CA GLU A 107 -12.01 -10.52 2.91
C GLU A 107 -13.54 -10.53 2.86
N LEU A 108 -14.15 -9.35 2.72
CA LEU A 108 -15.60 -9.21 2.52
C LEU A 108 -16.04 -9.91 1.22
N SER A 109 -15.31 -9.69 0.12
CA SER A 109 -15.56 -10.37 -1.16
C SER A 109 -15.49 -11.89 -1.01
N LYS A 110 -14.49 -12.41 -0.32
CA LYS A 110 -14.38 -13.85 0.00
C LYS A 110 -15.53 -14.36 0.87
N CYS A 111 -16.09 -13.54 1.77
CA CYS A 111 -17.26 -13.91 2.55
C CYS A 111 -18.51 -14.07 1.66
N TYR A 112 -18.72 -13.13 0.72
CA TYR A 112 -19.82 -13.22 -0.26
C TYR A 112 -19.73 -14.50 -1.10
N TYR A 113 -18.53 -14.85 -1.59
CA TYR A 113 -18.34 -16.06 -2.38
C TYR A 113 -18.53 -17.36 -1.58
N ARG A 114 -18.15 -17.38 -0.29
CA ARG A 114 -18.26 -18.59 0.55
C ARG A 114 -19.69 -18.86 1.04
N GLU A 115 -20.40 -17.82 1.48
CA GLU A 115 -21.71 -17.97 2.14
C GLU A 115 -22.88 -17.96 1.15
N GLY A 116 -22.67 -17.45 -0.07
CA GLY A 116 -23.71 -17.37 -1.10
C GLY A 116 -24.93 -16.59 -0.60
N VAL A 117 -26.11 -17.20 -0.67
CA VAL A 117 -27.39 -16.59 -0.25
C VAL A 117 -27.40 -16.16 1.23
N ASN A 118 -26.55 -16.76 2.07
CA ASN A 118 -26.50 -16.48 3.52
C ASN A 118 -25.58 -15.30 3.91
N HIS A 119 -25.07 -14.54 2.94
CA HIS A 119 -24.13 -13.45 3.23
C HIS A 119 -24.71 -12.33 4.12
N LEU A 120 -26.05 -12.21 4.22
CA LEU A 120 -26.72 -11.18 5.01
C LEU A 120 -26.51 -11.36 6.52
N GLU A 121 -26.56 -12.60 7.01
CA GLU A 121 -26.38 -12.91 8.44
C GLU A 121 -24.90 -13.08 8.80
N LYS A 122 -24.11 -13.68 7.90
CA LYS A 122 -22.72 -14.06 8.19
C LYS A 122 -21.70 -12.95 7.91
N CYS A 123 -21.90 -12.14 6.86
CA CYS A 123 -20.92 -11.12 6.45
C CYS A 123 -21.17 -9.73 7.07
N GLY A 124 -22.18 -9.57 7.94
CA GLY A 124 -22.56 -8.29 8.55
C GLY A 124 -21.40 -7.56 9.26
N ARG A 125 -20.62 -8.28 10.08
CA ARG A 125 -19.47 -7.71 10.82
C ARG A 125 -18.39 -7.13 9.89
N LEU A 126 -18.08 -7.82 8.79
CA LEU A 126 -17.09 -7.35 7.82
C LEU A 126 -17.61 -6.13 7.06
N ARG A 127 -18.90 -6.12 6.72
CA ARG A 127 -19.56 -4.99 6.07
C ARG A 127 -19.54 -3.74 6.95
N GLU A 128 -19.90 -3.86 8.22
CA GLU A 128 -19.90 -2.73 9.16
C GLU A 128 -18.50 -2.16 9.35
N ARG A 129 -17.50 -3.03 9.54
CA ARG A 129 -16.10 -2.61 9.63
C ARG A 129 -15.61 -1.91 8.36
N TYR A 130 -16.02 -2.41 7.18
CA TYR A 130 -15.69 -1.77 5.91
C TYR A 130 -16.30 -0.36 5.81
N LEU A 131 -17.56 -0.18 6.22
CA LEU A 131 -18.23 1.12 6.22
C LEU A 131 -17.61 2.11 7.21
N GLU A 132 -17.18 1.63 8.37
CA GLU A 132 -16.43 2.43 9.33
C GLU A 132 -15.11 2.93 8.74
N LEU A 133 -14.35 2.02 8.13
CA LEU A 133 -13.07 2.36 7.49
C LEU A 133 -13.24 3.28 6.27
N LEU A 134 -14.33 3.16 5.53
CA LEU A 134 -14.61 3.96 4.33
C LEU A 134 -14.66 5.46 4.62
N LYS A 135 -15.00 5.86 5.85
CA LYS A 135 -15.00 7.26 6.30
C LYS A 135 -13.61 7.89 6.25
N ASN A 136 -12.59 7.10 6.60
CA ASN A 136 -11.21 7.56 6.77
C ASN A 136 -10.28 7.12 5.63
N ALA A 137 -10.64 6.08 4.87
CA ALA A 137 -9.82 5.49 3.80
C ALA A 137 -9.69 6.34 2.51
N LYS A 138 -9.80 7.68 2.60
CA LYS A 138 -9.64 8.60 1.47
C LYS A 138 -8.35 9.40 1.63
N VAL A 139 -7.56 9.47 0.55
CA VAL A 139 -6.36 10.30 0.50
C VAL A 139 -6.79 11.76 0.33
N LYS A 140 -6.55 12.57 1.35
CA LYS A 140 -6.91 14.01 1.37
C LYS A 140 -5.74 14.90 0.93
N GLY A 141 -4.53 14.35 0.89
CA GLY A 141 -3.30 15.11 0.66
C GLY A 141 -2.81 15.82 1.92
N TYR A 142 -1.73 16.59 1.79
CA TYR A 142 -1.10 17.33 2.89
C TYR A 142 -1.35 18.84 2.84
N LEU A 143 -1.76 19.40 1.69
CA LEU A 143 -1.90 20.85 1.52
C LEU A 143 -2.96 21.46 2.44
N PHE A 144 -4.05 20.74 2.69
CA PHE A 144 -5.10 21.23 3.59
C PHE A 144 -4.55 21.43 5.01
N GLU A 145 -3.83 20.42 5.53
CA GLU A 145 -3.21 20.47 6.85
C GLU A 145 -2.11 21.54 6.93
N GLN A 146 -1.34 21.68 5.85
CA GLN A 146 -0.25 22.66 5.76
C GLN A 146 -0.75 24.10 5.69
N ARG A 147 -1.86 24.36 4.99
CA ARG A 147 -2.42 25.72 4.83
C ARG A 147 -3.25 26.16 6.05
N ASN A 148 -3.78 25.21 6.82
CA ASN A 148 -4.69 25.46 7.94
C ASN A 148 -3.99 25.33 9.31
N TYR A 149 -2.76 25.83 9.45
CA TYR A 149 -2.03 25.80 10.72
C TYR A 149 -2.62 26.75 11.79
N TRP A 150 -3.24 27.85 11.37
CA TRP A 150 -3.89 28.85 12.22
C TRP A 150 -5.05 28.28 13.05
N ALA A 151 -5.86 27.38 12.48
CA ALA A 151 -6.99 26.76 13.19
C ALA A 151 -6.56 25.79 14.32
N LYS A 152 -5.29 25.37 14.36
CA LYS A 152 -4.76 24.46 15.39
C LYS A 152 -4.28 25.18 16.63
N GLU A 153 -3.78 26.41 16.50
CA GLU A 153 -3.34 27.20 17.65
C GLU A 153 -4.53 27.59 18.55
N GLU A 154 -5.70 27.84 17.96
CA GLU A 154 -6.93 28.17 18.67
C GLU A 154 -7.55 26.99 19.45
N ASN A 155 -7.19 25.74 19.11
CA ASN A 155 -7.74 24.52 19.74
C ASN A 155 -6.75 23.82 20.69
N LYS A 156 -5.68 24.51 21.09
CA LYS A 156 -4.75 24.01 22.12
C LYS A 156 -5.38 24.24 23.50
N PRO A 157 -5.54 23.20 24.35
CA PRO A 157 -6.08 23.36 25.70
C PRO A 157 -5.17 24.22 26.58
#